data_AF-A0AA46SD86-F1
#
_entry.id   AF-A0AA46SD86-F1
#
_cell.length_a   1.000
_cell.length_b   1.000
_cell.length_c   1.000
_cell.angle_alpha   90.00
_cell.angle_beta   90.00
_cell.angle_gamma   90.00
#
_symmetry.space_group_name_H-M   'P 1'
#
loop_
_entity.id
_entity.type
_entity.pdbx_description
1 polymer ?
#
loop_
_entity_poly.entity_id
_entity_poly.type
_entity_poly.pdbx_seq_one_letter_code
_entity_poly.pdbx_strand_id
1 'polypeptide(L)'
;MTDLRPRVLLPAHGPIPADTDGALASARRRGQRHVDDPDGAVRYGARRIFVFALMIRGGIPADEVEPYLHARAWLTDAARLLCLTPEALAAELVETMIRGGAVVARNNRLHAAAEHIPVTPGTLQVPFPRKWSASRARAVPDRT
;
A
#
# COMPACT_ATOMS: atom_id res chain seq x y z
N MET A 1 25.02 -0.43 -13.87
CA MET A 1 24.62 0.91 -13.41
C MET A 1 23.49 1.40 -14.29
N THR A 2 22.45 2.00 -13.73
CA THR A 2 21.33 2.52 -14.50
C THR A 2 21.70 3.96 -14.87
N ASP A 3 22.21 4.15 -16.08
CA ASP A 3 22.62 5.47 -16.60
C ASP A 3 21.40 6.26 -17.08
N LEU A 4 20.51 6.58 -16.15
CA LEU A 4 19.37 7.45 -16.40
C LEU A 4 19.74 8.86 -15.95
N ARG A 5 19.48 9.86 -16.81
CA ARG A 5 19.57 11.29 -16.51
C ARG A 5 18.18 11.92 -16.50
N PRO A 6 17.32 11.60 -15.50
CA PRO A 6 15.97 12.11 -15.46
C PRO A 6 15.99 13.63 -15.25
N ARG A 7 15.22 14.36 -16.08
CA ARG A 7 15.02 15.80 -15.90
C ARG A 7 13.90 16.13 -14.91
N VAL A 8 12.96 15.19 -14.71
CA VAL A 8 11.79 15.33 -13.83
C VAL A 8 11.50 13.98 -13.17
N LEU A 9 11.15 14.00 -11.89
CA LEU A 9 10.57 12.86 -11.17
C LEU A 9 9.14 13.21 -10.76
N LEU A 10 8.18 12.40 -11.18
CA LEU A 10 6.78 12.53 -10.79
C LEU A 10 6.47 11.47 -9.73
N PRO A 11 6.43 11.85 -8.43
CA PRO A 11 6.08 10.90 -7.39
C PRO A 11 4.58 10.62 -7.40
N ALA A 12 4.19 9.43 -6.94
CA ALA A 12 2.78 9.09 -6.76
C ALA A 12 2.11 9.91 -5.65
N HIS A 13 2.89 10.33 -4.64
CA HIS A 13 2.46 11.17 -3.53
C HIS A 13 3.54 12.17 -3.15
N GLY A 14 3.14 13.29 -2.56
CA GLY A 14 4.03 14.34 -2.09
C GLY A 14 4.47 15.31 -3.20
N PRO A 15 5.27 16.34 -2.84
CA PRO A 15 5.72 17.36 -3.78
C PRO A 15 6.73 16.79 -4.78
N ILE A 16 6.82 17.43 -5.95
CA ILE A 16 7.87 17.15 -6.94
C ILE A 16 9.23 17.47 -6.33
N PRO A 17 10.20 16.53 -6.32
CA PRO A 17 11.53 16.78 -5.76
C PRO A 17 12.28 17.87 -6.54
N ALA A 18 12.95 18.77 -5.81
CA ALA A 18 13.83 19.77 -6.43
C ALA A 18 15.18 19.17 -6.86
N ASP A 19 15.70 18.20 -6.10
CA ASP A 19 16.90 17.42 -6.44
C ASP A 19 16.49 16.06 -7.03
N THR A 20 16.42 16.02 -8.36
CA THR A 20 16.00 14.82 -9.09
C THR A 20 17.00 13.66 -8.91
N ASP A 21 18.30 13.95 -8.92
CA ASP A 21 19.34 12.91 -8.83
C ASP A 21 19.38 12.29 -7.43
N GLY A 22 19.33 13.12 -6.39
CA GLY A 22 19.26 12.64 -5.00
C GLY A 22 17.97 11.85 -4.73
N ALA A 23 16.84 12.29 -5.27
CA ALA A 23 15.58 11.57 -5.16
C ALA A 23 15.62 10.20 -5.85
N LEU A 24 16.17 10.10 -7.07
CA LEU A 24 16.36 8.83 -7.77
C LEU A 24 17.31 7.91 -7.00
N ALA A 25 18.45 8.43 -6.54
CA ALA A 25 19.42 7.66 -5.77
C ALA A 25 18.80 7.11 -4.47
N SER A 26 17.97 7.90 -3.79
CA SER A 26 17.24 7.49 -2.59
C SER A 26 16.21 6.39 -2.90
N ALA A 27 15.42 6.56 -3.97
CA ALA A 27 14.47 5.54 -4.42
C ALA A 27 15.17 4.21 -4.77
N ARG A 28 16.31 4.30 -5.47
CA ARG A 28 17.14 3.13 -5.79
C ARG A 28 17.65 2.44 -4.53
N ARG A 29 18.19 3.17 -3.56
CA ARG A 29 18.64 2.57 -2.29
C ARG A 29 17.49 1.86 -1.56
N ARG A 30 16.28 2.44 -1.56
CA ARG A 30 15.09 1.76 -1.00
C ARG A 30 14.77 0.47 -1.75
N GLY A 31 14.78 0.50 -3.09
CA GLY A 31 14.56 -0.69 -3.91
C GLY A 31 15.62 -1.76 -3.69
N GLN A 32 16.89 -1.37 -3.60
CA GLN A 32 17.99 -2.30 -3.35
C GLN A 32 17.84 -3.00 -1.99
N ARG A 33 17.42 -2.29 -0.94
CA ARG A 33 17.13 -2.91 0.36
C ARG A 33 16.09 -4.04 0.29
N HIS A 34 15.13 -3.96 -0.65
CA HIS A 34 14.17 -5.05 -0.85
C HIS A 34 14.77 -6.25 -1.59
N VAL A 35 15.79 -6.03 -2.43
CA VAL A 35 16.55 -7.09 -3.09
C VAL A 35 17.49 -7.77 -2.09
N ASP A 36 18.14 -6.98 -1.25
CA ASP A 36 19.12 -7.46 -0.27
C ASP A 36 18.45 -8.20 0.91
N ASP A 37 17.19 -7.86 1.21
CA ASP A 37 16.37 -8.49 2.24
C ASP A 37 14.97 -8.86 1.68
N PRO A 38 14.85 -9.99 0.96
CA PRO A 38 13.58 -10.45 0.38
C PRO A 38 12.50 -10.68 1.44
N ASP A 39 12.86 -11.22 2.59
CA ASP A 39 11.97 -11.46 3.73
C ASP A 39 11.39 -10.16 4.29
N GLY A 40 12.25 -9.16 4.48
CA GLY A 40 11.84 -7.82 4.85
C GLY A 40 10.98 -7.15 3.77
N ALA A 41 11.24 -7.44 2.49
CA ALA A 41 10.42 -6.95 1.38
C ALA A 41 8.99 -7.54 1.40
N VAL A 42 8.84 -8.85 1.66
CA VAL A 42 7.53 -9.49 1.80
C VAL A 42 6.77 -8.88 2.98
N ARG A 43 7.40 -8.74 4.15
CA ARG A 43 6.79 -8.09 5.33
C ARG A 43 6.41 -6.65 5.06
N TYR A 44 7.26 -5.89 4.37
CA TYR A 44 6.96 -4.51 3.97
C TYR A 44 5.76 -4.46 3.03
N GLY A 45 5.68 -5.35 2.04
CA GLY A 45 4.53 -5.47 1.15
C GLY A 45 3.22 -5.75 1.89
N ALA A 46 3.23 -6.75 2.79
CA ALA A 46 2.09 -7.08 3.64
C ALA A 46 1.59 -5.86 4.45
N ARG A 47 2.51 -5.13 5.10
CA ARG A 47 2.18 -3.88 5.82
C ARG A 47 1.53 -2.85 4.91
N ARG A 48 2.08 -2.62 3.71
CA ARG A 48 1.53 -1.64 2.77
C ARG A 48 0.12 -2.02 2.30
N ILE A 49 -0.09 -3.29 1.96
CA ILE A 49 -1.42 -3.79 1.55
C ILE A 49 -2.43 -3.59 2.69
N PHE A 50 -2.06 -3.95 3.92
CA PHE A 50 -2.98 -3.82 5.06
C PHE A 50 -3.28 -2.35 5.41
N VAL A 51 -2.30 -1.44 5.40
CA VAL A 51 -2.56 0.01 5.57
C VAL A 51 -3.58 0.50 4.55
N PHE A 52 -3.42 0.16 3.27
CA PHE A 52 -4.37 0.57 2.24
C PHE A 52 -5.77 -0.02 2.47
N ALA A 53 -5.86 -1.27 2.93
CA ALA A 53 -7.15 -1.85 3.31
C ALA A 53 -7.85 -1.05 4.41
N LEU A 54 -7.11 -0.62 5.43
CA LEU A 54 -7.63 0.24 6.50
C LEU A 54 -8.06 1.61 5.95
N MET A 55 -7.27 2.25 5.10
CA MET A 55 -7.62 3.55 4.48
C MET A 55 -8.89 3.45 3.64
N ILE A 56 -8.98 2.43 2.79
CA ILE A 56 -10.13 2.21 1.89
C ILE A 56 -11.41 1.93 2.66
N ARG A 57 -11.32 1.25 3.81
CA ARG A 57 -12.47 0.83 4.62
C ARG A 57 -12.84 1.82 5.72
N GLY A 58 -12.08 2.91 5.91
CA GLY A 58 -12.25 3.79 7.06
C GLY A 58 -11.94 3.09 8.40
N GLY A 59 -10.97 2.17 8.38
CA GLY A 59 -10.64 1.25 9.46
C GLY A 59 -11.46 -0.04 9.45
N ILE A 60 -11.09 -1.00 10.29
CA ILE A 60 -11.76 -2.31 10.45
C ILE A 60 -12.00 -2.54 11.95
N PRO A 61 -13.18 -3.05 12.38
CA PRO A 61 -13.41 -3.45 13.77
C PRO A 61 -12.31 -4.38 14.29
N ALA A 62 -11.86 -4.20 15.52
CA ALA A 62 -10.71 -4.93 16.04
C ALA A 62 -10.92 -6.46 16.02
N ASP A 63 -12.15 -6.90 16.29
CA ASP A 63 -12.61 -8.29 16.24
C ASP A 63 -12.78 -8.85 14.82
N GLU A 64 -12.88 -7.98 13.80
CA GLU A 64 -12.97 -8.39 12.39
C GLU A 64 -11.62 -8.42 11.67
N VAL A 65 -10.56 -7.86 12.26
CA VAL A 65 -9.25 -7.73 11.59
C VAL A 65 -8.64 -9.08 11.22
N GLU A 66 -8.61 -10.02 12.16
CA GLU A 66 -8.03 -11.34 11.92
C GLU A 66 -8.85 -12.16 10.90
N PRO A 67 -10.19 -12.28 11.03
CA PRO A 67 -11.02 -12.88 9.99
C PRO A 67 -10.85 -12.22 8.61
N TYR A 68 -10.73 -10.88 8.58
CA TYR A 68 -10.51 -10.15 7.34
C TYR A 68 -9.20 -10.55 6.67
N LEU A 69 -8.11 -10.61 7.43
CA LEU A 69 -6.76 -10.95 6.98
C LEU A 69 -6.70 -12.39 6.47
N HIS A 70 -7.24 -13.36 7.22
CA HIS A 70 -7.27 -14.77 6.82
C HIS A 70 -8.05 -15.01 5.53
N ALA A 71 -9.02 -14.15 5.21
CA ALA A 71 -9.76 -14.22 3.95
C ALA A 71 -8.99 -13.65 2.73
N ARG A 72 -7.73 -13.20 2.88
CA ARG A 72 -6.94 -12.61 1.79
C ARG A 72 -5.85 -13.56 1.29
N ALA A 73 -5.87 -13.86 -0.01
CA ALA A 73 -4.85 -14.69 -0.65
C ALA A 73 -3.41 -14.16 -0.46
N TRP A 74 -3.22 -12.83 -0.48
CA TRP A 74 -1.89 -12.23 -0.30
C TRP A 74 -1.27 -12.55 1.06
N LEU A 75 -2.07 -12.77 2.10
CA LEU A 75 -1.55 -13.14 3.42
C LEU A 75 -1.02 -14.57 3.39
N THR A 76 -1.78 -15.50 2.81
CA THR A 76 -1.37 -16.90 2.64
C THR A 76 -0.10 -17.02 1.81
N ASP A 77 -0.01 -16.27 0.70
CA ASP A 77 1.18 -16.26 -0.15
C ASP A 77 2.40 -15.68 0.58
N ALA A 78 2.22 -14.58 1.32
CA ALA A 78 3.28 -13.98 2.13
C ALA A 78 3.75 -14.93 3.24
N ALA A 79 2.83 -15.59 3.94
CA ALA A 79 3.15 -16.54 5.00
C ALA A 79 3.96 -17.73 4.44
N ARG A 80 3.57 -18.25 3.27
CA ARG A 80 4.32 -19.30 2.58
C ARG A 80 5.74 -18.86 2.23
N LEU A 81 5.92 -17.65 1.70
CA LEU A 81 7.25 -17.11 1.35
C LEU A 81 8.14 -16.93 2.59
N LEU A 82 7.54 -16.62 3.74
CA LEU A 82 8.24 -16.41 5.01
C LEU A 82 8.36 -17.67 5.87
N CYS A 83 7.90 -18.83 5.38
CA CYS A 83 7.84 -20.07 6.14
C CYS A 83 7.08 -19.94 7.49
N LEU A 84 6.01 -19.14 7.50
CA LEU A 84 5.11 -18.93 8.63
C LEU A 84 3.71 -19.51 8.33
N THR A 85 2.89 -19.66 9.37
CA THR A 85 1.44 -19.85 9.16
C THR A 85 0.77 -18.49 8.89
N PRO A 86 -0.38 -18.45 8.19
CA PRO A 86 -1.14 -17.22 8.00
C PRO A 86 -1.49 -16.51 9.32
N GLU A 87 -1.82 -17.28 10.36
CA GLU A 87 -2.19 -16.78 11.69
C GLU A 87 -1.01 -16.11 12.37
N ALA A 88 0.17 -16.75 12.34
CA ALA A 88 1.40 -16.19 12.89
C ALA A 88 1.77 -14.87 12.19
N LEU A 89 1.66 -14.84 10.86
CA LEU A 89 1.94 -13.62 10.10
C LEU A 89 0.90 -12.52 10.38
N ALA A 90 -0.39 -12.85 10.51
CA ALA A 90 -1.44 -11.89 10.83
C ALA A 90 -1.20 -11.24 12.21
N ALA A 91 -0.87 -12.05 13.22
CA ALA A 91 -0.54 -11.57 14.56
C ALA A 91 0.70 -10.68 14.55
N GLU A 92 1.81 -11.14 13.93
CA GLU A 92 3.04 -10.34 13.78
C GLU A 92 2.75 -9.01 13.07
N LEU A 93 1.96 -9.05 12.00
CA LEU A 93 1.63 -7.88 11.19
C LEU A 93 0.89 -6.80 11.99
N VAL A 94 -0.18 -7.18 12.69
CA VAL A 94 -0.97 -6.25 13.49
C VAL A 94 -0.15 -5.69 14.64
N GLU A 95 0.54 -6.56 15.38
CA GLU A 95 1.34 -6.16 16.54
C GLU A 95 2.46 -5.19 16.15
N THR A 96 3.24 -5.52 15.11
CA THR A 96 4.34 -4.67 14.65
C THR A 96 3.86 -3.32 14.12
N MET A 97 2.70 -3.28 13.47
CA MET A 97 2.14 -2.04 12.92
C MET A 97 1.54 -1.13 14.00
N ILE A 98 0.96 -1.69 15.06
CA ILE A 98 0.52 -0.93 16.23
C ILE A 98 1.76 -0.39 16.96
N ARG A 99 2.73 -1.26 17.27
CA ARG A 99 3.97 -0.88 17.96
C ARG A 99 4.77 0.19 17.20
N GLY A 100 4.81 0.07 15.88
CA GLY A 100 5.47 1.03 14.98
C GLY A 100 4.64 2.29 14.68
N GLY A 101 3.43 2.42 15.22
CA GLY A 101 2.57 3.59 15.03
C GLY A 101 1.98 3.75 13.62
N ALA A 102 2.08 2.73 12.76
CA ALA A 102 1.46 2.73 11.43
C ALA A 102 -0.06 2.50 11.51
N VAL A 103 -0.53 1.88 12.59
CA VAL A 103 -1.93 1.60 12.89
C VAL A 103 -2.26 2.14 14.28
N VAL A 104 -3.43 2.77 14.40
CA VAL A 104 -3.97 3.26 15.66
C VAL A 104 -5.28 2.57 15.99
N ALA A 105 -5.46 2.18 17.25
CA ALA A 105 -6.72 1.66 17.75
C ALA A 105 -7.58 2.83 18.27
N ARG A 106 -8.78 3.02 17.73
CA ARG A 106 -9.74 4.05 18.16
C ARG A 106 -11.16 3.53 17.98
N ASN A 107 -12.04 3.76 18.96
CA ASN A 107 -13.47 3.41 18.88
C ASN A 107 -13.69 1.92 18.50
N ASN A 108 -12.94 1.00 19.11
CA ASN A 108 -12.96 -0.44 18.79
C ASN A 108 -12.63 -0.79 17.32
N ARG A 109 -11.86 0.06 16.63
CA ARG A 109 -11.42 -0.17 15.26
C ARG A 109 -9.93 0.09 15.13
N LEU A 110 -9.28 -0.66 14.24
CA LEU A 110 -7.94 -0.34 13.76
C LEU A 110 -8.06 0.61 12.57
N HIS A 111 -7.29 1.69 12.61
CA HIS A 111 -7.21 2.70 11.55
C HIS A 111 -5.77 2.86 11.09
N ALA A 112 -5.57 3.18 9.81
CA ALA A 112 -4.29 3.66 9.33
C ALA A 112 -3.95 4.99 10.02
N ALA A 113 -2.73 5.13 10.54
CA ALA A 113 -2.30 6.35 11.20
C ALA A 113 -1.99 7.49 10.20
N ALA A 114 -1.57 7.13 8.99
CA ALA A 114 -1.25 8.09 7.95
C ALA A 114 -2.51 8.84 7.48
N GLU A 115 -2.36 10.16 7.30
CA GLU A 115 -3.39 11.00 6.70
C GLU A 115 -3.73 10.50 5.29
N HIS A 116 -5.02 10.45 5.01
CA HIS A 116 -5.54 9.99 3.73
C HIS A 116 -6.92 10.61 3.49
N ILE A 117 -7.30 10.71 2.22
CA ILE A 117 -8.64 11.12 1.84
C ILE A 117 -9.58 9.91 2.05
N PRO A 118 -10.66 10.04 2.83
CA PRO A 118 -11.62 8.96 3.01
C PRO A 118 -12.19 8.49 1.67
N VAL A 119 -12.27 7.17 1.50
CA VAL A 119 -12.92 6.58 0.33
C VAL A 119 -14.40 6.40 0.64
N THR A 120 -15.25 7.02 -0.16
CA THR A 120 -16.70 6.83 -0.03
C THR A 120 -17.04 5.35 -0.26
N PRO A 121 -17.81 4.71 0.65
CA PRO A 121 -18.24 3.32 0.47
C PRO A 121 -18.95 3.13 -0.88
N GLY A 122 -18.64 2.01 -1.55
CA GLY A 122 -19.23 1.68 -2.86
C GLY A 122 -18.50 2.30 -4.06
N THR A 123 -17.65 3.33 -3.90
CA THR A 123 -16.94 3.96 -5.02
C THR A 123 -15.98 3.01 -5.76
N LEU A 124 -15.50 1.97 -5.07
CA LEU A 124 -14.61 0.96 -5.67
C LEU A 124 -15.36 -0.24 -6.27
N GLN A 125 -16.70 -0.24 -6.26
CA GLN A 125 -17.50 -1.24 -6.97
C GLN A 125 -17.57 -0.89 -8.47
N VAL A 126 -16.40 -0.80 -9.09
CA VAL A 126 -16.26 -0.56 -10.53
C VAL A 126 -16.17 -1.90 -11.26
N PRO A 127 -16.74 -2.00 -12.48
CA PRO A 127 -16.56 -3.20 -13.30
C PRO A 127 -15.07 -3.47 -13.55
N PHE A 128 -14.69 -4.73 -13.80
CA PHE A 128 -13.33 -5.04 -14.24
C PHE A 128 -12.97 -4.29 -15.52
N PRO A 129 -11.68 -3.98 -15.79
CA PRO A 129 -11.26 -3.22 -16.96
C PRO A 129 -11.85 -3.71 -18.29
N ARG A 130 -11.98 -5.02 -18.49
CA ARG A 130 -12.61 -5.63 -19.67
C ARG A 130 -14.09 -5.28 -19.88
N LYS A 131 -14.76 -4.76 -18.85
CA LYS A 131 -16.16 -4.33 -18.83
C LYS A 131 -16.30 -2.80 -18.74
N TRP A 132 -15.20 -2.05 -18.80
CA TRP A 132 -15.27 -0.59 -18.88
C TRP A 132 -15.86 -0.20 -20.23
N SER A 133 -16.93 0.59 -20.22
CA SER A 133 -17.45 1.19 -21.45
C SER A 133 -16.41 2.15 -22.02
N ALA A 134 -16.11 2.05 -23.32
CA ALA A 134 -15.16 2.93 -24.01
C ALA A 134 -15.50 4.44 -23.90
N SER A 135 -16.69 4.76 -23.43
CA SER A 135 -17.25 6.10 -23.30
C SER A 135 -16.87 6.78 -21.98
N ARG A 136 -15.63 7.28 -21.89
CA ARG A 136 -15.25 8.60 -21.31
C ARG A 136 -13.73 8.78 -21.33
N ALA A 137 -13.13 8.78 -22.51
CA ALA A 137 -11.99 9.67 -22.71
C ALA A 137 -12.56 11.09 -22.63
N ARG A 138 -12.48 11.72 -21.44
CA ARG A 138 -12.82 13.14 -21.29
C ARG A 138 -11.88 13.89 -22.23
N ALA A 139 -12.42 14.57 -23.22
CA ALA A 139 -11.67 15.48 -24.06
C ALA A 139 -10.86 16.39 -23.12
N VAL A 140 -9.54 16.33 -23.24
CA VAL A 140 -8.66 17.36 -22.69
C VAL A 140 -9.04 18.62 -23.46
N PRO A 141 -9.63 19.66 -22.84
CA PRO A 141 -9.89 20.89 -23.56
C PRO A 141 -8.55 21.43 -24.05
N ASP A 142 -8.52 21.76 -25.34
CA ASP A 142 -7.38 22.37 -26.00
C ASP A 142 -7.02 23.66 -25.23
N ARG A 143 -5.76 23.78 -24.84
CA ARG A 143 -5.26 25.01 -24.19
C ARG A 143 -4.84 25.94 -25.32
N THR A 144 -5.74 26.83 -25.74
CA THR A 144 -5.41 28.04 -26.49
C THR A 144 -4.76 29.08 -25.59
#